data_AF-Q6HHR9-F1
#
_entry.id   AF-Q6HHR9-F1
#
_cell.length_a   1.000
_cell.length_b   1.000
_cell.length_c   1.000
_cell.angle_alpha   90.00
_cell.angle_beta   90.00
_cell.angle_gamma   90.00
#
_symmetry.space_group_name_H-M   'P 1'
#
loop_
_entity.id
_entity.type
_entity.pdbx_description
1 polymer ?
#
loop_
_entity_poly.entity_id
_entity_poly.type
_entity_poly.pdbx_seq_one_letter_code
_entity_poly.pdbx_strand_id
1 'polypeptide(L)'
;MLYIMNNILNRIKKDVNIELNAYNAVCKSDESDTLRKYSGLILDVYDANCNMRKSCYSSGMLLCLLLDEILLEWKISFFNSDKSLYAFLKQNINVDLSLNNEITISKETKQILYLIQNERDKEIKQFYGEEGYDLYIVGDIKLNSFNPMNVKLNGNKVLHKTFLSVSIHNKTYMINQPVLASFEEDFKNMTQVHIIMNEKPIETKNGWNVVGIGEIEAEYEEVENSLFLYLKS
;
A
#
# COMPACT_ATOMS: atom_id res chain seq x y z
N MET A 1 27.31 5.99 4.71
CA MET A 1 25.97 6.54 5.04
C MET A 1 25.94 7.16 6.43
N LEU A 2 26.28 6.43 7.50
CA LEU A 2 26.37 6.95 8.89
C LEU A 2 27.33 8.15 9.07
N TYR A 3 28.47 8.16 8.38
CA TYR A 3 29.47 9.24 8.49
C TYR A 3 29.02 10.57 7.86
N ILE A 4 28.22 10.50 6.78
CA ILE A 4 27.63 11.67 6.12
C ILE A 4 26.48 12.21 6.97
N MET A 5 25.63 11.31 7.50
CA MET A 5 24.56 11.65 8.45
C MET A 5 25.09 12.41 9.67
N ASN A 6 26.19 11.98 10.28
CA ASN A 6 26.74 12.64 11.47
C ASN A 6 27.30 14.05 11.24
N ASN A 7 27.80 14.35 10.03
CA ASN A 7 28.28 15.69 9.68
C ASN A 7 27.15 16.65 9.28
N ILE A 8 26.06 16.12 8.73
CA ILE A 8 24.85 16.88 8.37
C ILE A 8 24.09 17.35 9.64
N LEU A 9 24.14 16.58 10.73
CA LEU A 9 23.47 16.90 12.01
C LEU A 9 23.83 18.28 12.62
N ASN A 10 24.96 18.89 12.23
CA ASN A 10 25.46 20.12 12.86
C ASN A 10 25.16 21.42 12.08
N ARG A 11 24.50 21.38 10.92
CA ARG A 11 24.48 22.55 9.99
C ARG A 11 23.13 23.02 9.46
N ILE A 12 22.04 22.41 9.90
CA ILE A 12 20.75 22.62 9.26
C ILE A 12 20.16 23.98 9.66
N LYS A 13 19.75 24.75 8.65
CA LYS A 13 18.99 25.99 8.79
C LYS A 13 17.83 26.01 7.80
N LYS A 14 16.62 26.13 8.35
CA LYS A 14 15.35 26.65 7.81
C LYS A 14 15.30 27.03 6.31
N ASP A 15 14.49 26.30 5.53
CA ASP A 15 13.23 26.83 4.97
C ASP A 15 12.39 25.83 4.12
N VAL A 16 11.06 25.95 4.25
CA VAL A 16 9.96 25.42 3.39
C VAL A 16 9.77 23.90 3.26
N ASN A 17 9.32 23.22 4.31
CA ASN A 17 8.49 22.01 4.17
C ASN A 17 7.18 22.27 4.91
N ILE A 18 6.01 22.21 4.28
CA ILE A 18 4.75 22.71 4.87
C ILE A 18 4.42 21.99 6.19
N GLU A 19 4.58 20.67 6.25
CA GLU A 19 4.36 19.92 7.49
C GLU A 19 5.45 20.18 8.53
N LEU A 20 6.72 20.31 8.13
CA LEU A 20 7.81 20.68 9.03
C LEU A 20 7.63 22.09 9.59
N ASN A 21 7.19 23.03 8.77
CA ASN A 21 6.90 24.40 9.13
C ASN A 21 5.69 24.47 10.05
N ALA A 22 4.63 23.70 9.77
CA ALA A 22 3.48 23.59 10.65
C ALA A 22 3.86 22.94 11.99
N TYR A 23 4.67 21.88 11.96
CA TYR A 23 5.17 21.20 13.15
C TYR A 23 6.05 22.14 13.99
N ASN A 24 7.04 22.81 13.39
CA ASN A 24 7.94 23.75 14.07
C ASN A 24 7.22 25.04 14.54
N ALA A 25 6.10 25.41 13.90
CA ALA A 25 5.28 26.54 14.35
C ALA A 25 4.46 26.20 15.61
N VAL A 26 4.04 24.94 15.76
CA VAL A 26 3.21 24.46 16.87
C VAL A 26 4.06 23.92 18.02
N CYS A 27 4.98 23.02 17.70
CA CYS A 27 5.98 22.49 18.61
C CYS A 27 7.21 23.38 18.47
N LYS A 28 7.56 24.15 19.49
CA LYS A 28 8.84 24.89 19.55
C LYS A 28 10.02 23.91 19.68
N SER A 29 10.15 22.98 18.75
CA SER A 29 11.18 21.94 18.71
C SER A 29 12.36 22.42 17.87
N ASP A 30 13.55 22.00 18.28
CA ASP A 30 14.77 22.19 17.50
C ASP A 30 14.72 21.33 16.22
N GLU A 31 15.36 21.80 15.14
CA GLU A 31 15.38 21.13 13.84
C GLU A 31 16.03 19.73 13.97
N SER A 32 16.98 19.58 14.90
CA SER A 32 17.65 18.33 15.25
C SER A 32 16.68 17.24 15.79
N ASP A 33 15.67 17.63 16.57
CA ASP A 33 14.65 16.71 17.09
C ASP A 33 13.74 16.19 15.98
N THR A 34 13.48 17.02 14.96
CA THR A 34 12.63 16.64 13.84
C THR A 34 13.31 15.66 12.89
N LEU A 35 14.61 15.85 12.62
CA LEU A 35 15.40 14.85 11.91
C LEU A 35 15.46 13.53 12.66
N ARG A 36 15.71 13.57 13.97
CA ARG A 36 15.74 12.35 14.81
C ARG A 36 14.41 11.62 14.76
N LYS A 37 13.28 12.35 14.75
CA LYS A 37 11.94 11.78 14.59
C LYS A 37 11.82 11.04 13.26
N TYR A 38 12.03 11.69 12.12
CA TYR A 38 11.84 11.05 10.81
C TYR A 38 12.89 9.96 10.52
N SER A 39 14.13 10.11 10.97
CA SER A 39 15.12 9.04 10.87
C SER A 39 14.75 7.84 11.73
N GLY A 40 14.22 8.06 12.94
CA GLY A 40 13.77 6.99 13.84
C GLY A 40 12.65 6.15 13.21
N LEU A 41 11.74 6.78 12.46
CA LEU A 41 10.65 6.10 11.77
C LEU A 41 11.10 5.20 10.60
N ILE A 42 12.27 5.47 10.03
CA ILE A 42 12.86 4.64 8.97
C ILE A 42 13.73 3.53 9.58
N LEU A 43 14.38 3.80 10.72
CA LEU A 43 15.28 2.87 11.39
C LEU A 43 14.53 1.79 12.19
N ASP A 44 13.27 2.02 12.58
CA ASP A 44 12.40 0.97 13.09
C ASP A 44 11.94 0.06 11.94
N VAL A 45 12.73 -0.96 11.67
CA VAL A 45 12.50 -1.91 10.56
C VAL A 45 11.13 -2.58 10.67
N TYR A 46 10.64 -2.86 11.88
CA TYR A 46 9.36 -3.51 12.05
C TYR A 46 8.21 -2.56 11.72
N ASP A 47 8.18 -1.37 12.34
CA ASP A 47 7.15 -0.37 12.12
C ASP A 47 7.13 0.12 10.67
N ALA A 48 8.30 0.35 10.06
CA ALA A 48 8.41 0.80 8.68
C ALA A 48 7.80 -0.19 7.67
N ASN A 49 7.99 -1.50 7.90
CA ASN A 49 7.46 -2.54 7.03
C ASN A 49 5.97 -2.85 7.28
N CYS A 50 5.46 -2.61 8.50
CA CYS A 50 4.04 -2.69 8.82
C CYS A 50 3.26 -1.46 8.34
N ASN A 51 3.88 -0.28 8.40
CA ASN A 51 3.28 1.02 8.10
C ASN A 51 3.97 1.68 6.90
N MET A 52 3.82 1.06 5.73
CA MET A 52 4.47 1.49 4.49
C MET A 52 4.27 2.99 4.20
N ARG A 53 3.10 3.56 4.49
CA ARG A 53 2.87 5.01 4.31
C ARG A 53 3.69 5.88 5.23
N LYS A 54 3.76 5.51 6.51
CA LYS A 54 4.57 6.21 7.50
C LYS A 54 6.04 6.18 7.08
N SER A 55 6.50 5.05 6.54
CA SER A 55 7.84 4.89 5.99
C SER A 55 8.08 5.70 4.71
N CYS A 56 7.18 5.64 3.72
CA CYS A 56 7.27 6.42 2.48
C CYS A 56 7.25 7.93 2.74
N TYR A 57 6.39 8.35 3.67
CA TYR A 57 6.33 9.74 4.09
C TYR A 57 7.64 10.19 4.75
N SER A 58 8.13 9.40 5.71
CA SER A 58 9.36 9.70 6.44
C SER A 58 10.58 9.71 5.52
N SER A 59 10.66 8.77 4.58
CA SER A 59 11.76 8.71 3.60
C SER A 59 11.71 9.85 2.60
N GLY A 60 10.54 10.20 2.06
CA GLY A 60 10.38 11.40 1.23
C GLY A 60 10.79 12.67 1.96
N MET A 61 10.36 12.82 3.22
CA MET A 61 10.76 13.95 4.08
C MET A 61 12.27 13.98 4.29
N LEU A 62 12.91 12.84 4.59
CA LEU A 62 14.36 12.78 4.75
C LEU A 62 15.09 13.20 3.47
N LEU A 63 14.62 12.77 2.29
CA LEU A 63 15.21 13.18 1.01
C LEU A 63 15.08 14.70 0.80
N CYS A 64 13.94 15.30 1.12
CA CYS A 64 13.76 16.76 1.05
C CYS A 64 14.73 17.50 1.99
N LEU A 65 14.88 17.03 3.23
CA LEU A 65 15.81 17.63 4.20
C LEU A 65 17.27 17.53 3.73
N LEU A 66 17.65 16.41 3.12
CA LEU A 66 18.97 16.25 2.52
C LEU A 66 19.18 17.23 1.36
N LEU A 67 18.17 17.38 0.49
CA LEU A 67 18.22 18.30 -0.64
C LEU A 67 18.32 19.76 -0.21
N ASP A 68 17.58 20.15 0.85
CA ASP A 68 17.64 21.49 1.45
C ASP A 68 19.08 21.85 1.88
N GLU A 69 19.88 20.87 2.32
CA GLU A 69 21.27 21.08 2.74
C GLU A 69 22.28 21.16 1.60
N ILE A 70 22.09 20.35 0.55
CA ILE A 70 23.12 20.15 -0.48
C ILE A 70 22.94 21.04 -1.71
N LEU A 71 21.73 21.52 -1.97
CA LEU A 71 21.38 22.24 -3.19
C LEU A 71 20.46 23.42 -2.88
N LEU A 72 20.96 24.62 -3.14
CA LEU A 72 20.14 25.81 -3.12
C LEU A 72 19.03 25.72 -4.18
N GLU A 73 17.82 26.14 -3.85
CA GLU A 73 16.67 26.24 -4.78
C GLU A 73 16.27 24.93 -5.49
N TRP A 74 16.70 23.77 -4.97
CA TRP A 74 16.46 22.45 -5.58
C TRP A 74 14.98 22.18 -5.91
N LYS A 75 14.06 22.75 -5.13
CA LYS A 75 12.61 22.61 -5.29
C LYS A 75 12.16 23.09 -6.67
N ILE A 76 12.61 24.26 -7.11
CA ILE A 76 12.27 24.82 -8.43
C ILE A 76 12.80 23.92 -9.53
N SER A 77 14.05 23.48 -9.41
CA SER A 77 14.69 22.58 -10.36
C SER A 77 14.02 21.19 -10.41
N PHE A 78 13.57 20.69 -9.27
CA PHE A 78 12.86 19.41 -9.17
C PHE A 78 11.46 19.50 -9.78
N PHE A 79 10.69 20.56 -9.48
CA PHE A 79 9.35 20.77 -10.04
C PHE A 79 9.36 20.90 -11.58
N ASN A 80 10.46 21.41 -12.14
CA ASN A 80 10.66 21.49 -13.58
C ASN A 80 11.29 20.21 -14.17
N SER A 81 11.44 19.15 -13.38
CA SER A 81 11.98 17.87 -13.83
C SER A 81 10.90 16.78 -13.89
N ASP A 82 11.14 15.77 -14.72
CA ASP A 82 10.35 14.55 -14.84
C ASP A 82 10.83 13.42 -13.91
N LYS A 83 11.73 13.75 -12.97
CA LYS A 83 12.45 12.76 -12.14
C LYS A 83 11.72 12.47 -10.85
N SER A 84 11.93 11.26 -10.32
CA SER A 84 11.58 10.97 -8.93
C SER A 84 12.52 11.73 -7.98
N LEU A 85 12.06 12.01 -6.76
CA LEU A 85 12.85 12.72 -5.75
C LEU A 85 14.19 12.02 -5.46
N TYR A 86 14.19 10.68 -5.45
CA TYR A 86 15.40 9.88 -5.30
C TYR A 86 16.37 10.05 -6.50
N ALA A 87 15.86 9.97 -7.73
CA ALA A 87 16.69 10.15 -8.92
C ALA A 87 17.26 11.57 -8.99
N PHE A 88 16.45 12.57 -8.59
CA PHE A 88 16.85 13.96 -8.49
C PHE A 88 17.93 14.19 -7.41
N LEU A 89 17.86 13.53 -6.27
CA LEU A 89 18.93 13.55 -5.28
C LEU A 89 20.20 12.91 -5.85
N LYS A 90 20.08 11.69 -6.40
CA LYS A 90 21.21 10.88 -6.88
C LYS A 90 22.07 11.59 -7.92
N GLN A 91 21.45 12.29 -8.87
CA GLN A 91 22.18 13.02 -9.92
C GLN A 91 22.95 14.23 -9.40
N ASN A 92 22.54 14.79 -8.26
CA ASN A 92 23.11 16.02 -7.72
C ASN A 92 24.09 15.76 -6.57
N ILE A 93 24.16 14.53 -6.06
CA ILE A 93 25.21 14.11 -5.15
C ILE A 93 26.35 13.50 -5.96
N ASN A 94 27.57 14.00 -5.77
CA ASN A 94 28.76 13.44 -6.40
C ASN A 94 29.29 12.24 -5.60
N VAL A 95 28.41 11.26 -5.34
CA VAL A 95 28.73 10.05 -4.59
C VAL A 95 28.47 8.85 -5.49
N ASP A 96 29.56 8.23 -5.94
CA ASP A 96 29.50 6.93 -6.60
C ASP A 96 29.21 5.87 -5.53
N LEU A 97 27.92 5.60 -5.32
CA LEU A 97 27.45 4.54 -4.45
C LEU A 97 27.66 3.20 -5.18
N SER A 98 28.89 2.72 -5.21
CA SER A 98 29.17 1.31 -5.54
C SER A 98 28.59 0.43 -4.45
N LEU A 99 27.30 0.09 -4.59
CA LEU A 99 26.61 -0.89 -3.76
C LEU A 99 27.03 -2.30 -4.19
N ASN A 100 28.34 -2.60 -4.14
CA ASN A 100 28.90 -3.93 -4.34
C ASN A 100 29.07 -4.69 -3.03
N ASN A 101 28.19 -4.42 -2.06
CA ASN A 101 28.13 -5.23 -0.86
C ASN A 101 27.12 -6.34 -1.13
N GLU A 102 27.55 -7.60 -1.11
CA GLU A 102 26.64 -8.72 -0.95
C GLU A 102 25.78 -8.47 0.29
N ILE A 103 24.53 -8.08 0.08
CA ILE A 103 23.58 -7.83 1.16
C ILE A 103 23.23 -9.20 1.73
N THR A 104 23.95 -9.58 2.78
CA THR A 104 23.64 -10.80 3.52
C THR A 104 22.39 -10.55 4.36
N ILE A 105 21.28 -11.17 3.98
CA ILE A 105 20.03 -11.08 4.76
C ILE A 105 20.27 -11.78 6.10
N SER A 106 20.26 -10.98 7.18
CA SER A 106 20.49 -11.50 8.53
C SER A 106 19.33 -12.42 8.98
N LYS A 107 19.60 -13.25 9.98
CA LYS A 107 18.57 -14.14 10.55
C LYS A 107 17.43 -13.32 11.17
N GLU A 108 17.78 -12.22 11.82
CA GLU A 108 16.86 -11.26 12.42
C GLU A 108 15.95 -10.64 11.36
N THR A 109 16.48 -10.24 10.20
CA THR A 109 15.66 -9.73 9.08
C THR A 109 14.66 -10.78 8.60
N LYS A 110 15.05 -12.05 8.48
CA LYS A 110 14.13 -13.14 8.10
C LYS A 110 13.03 -13.35 9.14
N GLN A 111 13.37 -13.27 10.43
CA GLN A 111 12.39 -13.38 11.52
C GLN A 111 11.40 -12.22 11.52
N ILE A 112 11.89 -11.00 11.30
CA ILE A 112 11.03 -9.80 11.17
C ILE A 112 10.09 -9.96 9.97
N LEU A 113 10.59 -10.40 8.81
CA LEU A 113 9.75 -10.65 7.63
C LEU A 113 8.63 -11.66 7.94
N TYR A 114 8.97 -12.76 8.63
CA TYR A 114 7.98 -13.77 9.02
C TYR A 114 6.93 -13.21 9.99
N LEU A 115 7.34 -12.43 10.99
CA LEU A 115 6.42 -11.76 11.92
C LEU A 115 5.46 -10.84 11.18
N ILE A 116 5.97 -10.05 10.23
CA ILE A 116 5.16 -9.09 9.46
C ILE A 116 4.18 -9.81 8.54
N GLN A 117 4.60 -10.91 7.90
CA GLN A 117 3.69 -11.76 7.14
C GLN A 117 2.58 -12.30 8.03
N ASN A 118 2.91 -12.81 9.22
CA ASN A 118 1.93 -13.30 10.18
C ASN A 118 0.96 -12.20 10.65
N GLU A 119 1.42 -10.97 10.86
CA GLU A 119 0.53 -9.84 11.18
C GLU A 119 -0.41 -9.51 10.02
N ARG A 120 0.08 -9.49 8.78
CA ARG A 120 -0.75 -9.25 7.58
C ARG A 120 -1.78 -10.35 7.39
N ASP A 121 -1.42 -11.59 7.71
CA ASP A 121 -2.31 -12.75 7.71
C ASP A 121 -3.47 -12.61 8.69
N LYS A 122 -3.30 -11.92 9.83
CA LYS A 122 -4.36 -11.85 10.86
C LYS A 122 -5.64 -11.22 10.33
N GLU A 123 -5.53 -10.11 9.61
CA GLU A 123 -6.70 -9.41 9.07
C GLU A 123 -7.41 -10.25 8.00
N ILE A 124 -6.66 -10.99 7.18
CA ILE A 124 -7.22 -11.91 6.17
C ILE A 124 -7.88 -13.11 6.86
N LYS A 125 -7.27 -13.68 7.90
CA LYS A 125 -7.86 -14.77 8.69
C LYS A 125 -9.12 -14.32 9.43
N GLN A 126 -9.14 -13.08 9.92
CA GLN A 126 -10.31 -12.49 10.54
C GLN A 126 -11.45 -12.35 9.53
N PHE A 127 -11.15 -11.87 8.31
CA PHE A 127 -12.13 -11.81 7.23
C PHE A 127 -12.77 -13.18 6.96
N TYR A 128 -11.97 -14.24 6.82
CA TYR A 128 -12.49 -15.61 6.65
C TYR A 128 -13.34 -16.13 7.83
N GLY A 129 -13.24 -15.51 9.01
CA GLY A 129 -14.01 -15.87 10.20
C GLY A 129 -15.26 -15.01 10.42
N GLU A 130 -15.56 -14.07 9.53
CA GLU A 130 -16.80 -13.27 9.62
C GLU A 130 -18.02 -14.15 9.35
N GLU A 131 -19.10 -13.92 10.10
CA GLU A 131 -20.36 -14.63 9.90
C GLU A 131 -21.07 -14.12 8.63
N GLY A 132 -21.53 -15.04 7.79
CA GLY A 132 -22.29 -14.71 6.60
C GLY A 132 -22.32 -15.86 5.61
N TYR A 133 -22.81 -15.56 4.41
CA TYR A 133 -22.85 -16.45 3.26
C TYR A 133 -21.72 -16.11 2.30
N ASP A 134 -20.86 -17.07 1.99
CA ASP A 134 -19.70 -16.83 1.14
C ASP A 134 -20.10 -16.73 -0.33
N LEU A 135 -19.72 -15.64 -0.97
CA LEU A 135 -19.86 -15.44 -2.41
C LEU A 135 -18.48 -15.31 -3.04
N TYR A 136 -18.20 -16.19 -3.99
CA TYR A 136 -17.00 -16.16 -4.82
C TYR A 136 -17.39 -15.81 -6.25
N ILE A 137 -16.83 -14.75 -6.80
CA ILE A 137 -16.93 -14.42 -8.23
C ILE A 137 -15.58 -14.75 -8.86
N VAL A 138 -15.57 -15.64 -9.85
CA VAL A 138 -14.36 -16.22 -10.45
C VAL A 138 -14.34 -15.96 -11.95
N GLY A 139 -13.24 -15.41 -12.48
CA GLY A 139 -13.06 -15.14 -13.90
C GLY A 139 -12.25 -13.88 -14.19
N ASP A 140 -12.40 -13.30 -15.39
CA ASP A 140 -11.72 -12.04 -15.77
C ASP A 140 -12.40 -10.84 -15.10
N ILE A 141 -11.78 -10.33 -14.02
CA ILE A 141 -12.28 -9.22 -13.22
C ILE A 141 -11.24 -8.10 -13.23
N LYS A 142 -11.60 -6.93 -13.75
CA LYS A 142 -10.67 -5.80 -13.85
C LYS A 142 -10.89 -4.78 -12.76
N LEU A 143 -9.82 -4.34 -12.13
CA LEU A 143 -9.87 -3.25 -11.17
C LEU A 143 -10.24 -1.95 -11.86
N ASN A 144 -11.26 -1.26 -11.34
CA ASN A 144 -11.61 0.08 -11.77
C ASN A 144 -11.15 1.12 -10.74
N SER A 145 -11.59 0.98 -9.48
CA SER A 145 -11.18 1.88 -8.40
C SER A 145 -11.24 1.22 -7.03
N PHE A 146 -10.46 1.74 -6.10
CA PHE A 146 -10.43 1.30 -4.71
C PHE A 146 -9.82 2.39 -3.84
N ASN A 147 -9.90 2.21 -2.52
CA ASN A 147 -9.17 3.06 -1.60
C ASN A 147 -7.78 2.47 -1.30
N PRO A 148 -6.68 3.00 -1.86
CA PRO A 148 -5.32 2.53 -1.54
C PRO A 148 -4.98 2.74 -0.06
N MET A 149 -5.76 3.58 0.64
CA MET A 149 -5.60 3.80 2.06
C MET A 149 -6.11 2.65 2.94
N ASN A 150 -6.94 1.75 2.39
CA ASN A 150 -7.65 0.71 3.14
C ASN A 150 -7.51 -0.67 2.50
N VAL A 151 -6.29 -1.01 2.09
CA VAL A 151 -5.95 -2.34 1.57
C VAL A 151 -4.90 -3.05 2.43
N LYS A 152 -4.99 -4.37 2.47
CA LYS A 152 -3.96 -5.25 3.04
C LYS A 152 -3.54 -6.27 1.98
N LEU A 153 -2.32 -6.11 1.49
CA LEU A 153 -1.73 -6.99 0.49
C LEU A 153 -0.95 -8.12 1.18
N ASN A 154 -1.18 -9.35 0.75
CA ASN A 154 -0.44 -10.52 1.20
C ASN A 154 -0.29 -11.53 0.06
N GLY A 155 0.93 -11.64 -0.47
CA GLY A 155 1.20 -12.45 -1.66
C GLY A 155 0.32 -11.99 -2.83
N ASN A 156 -0.46 -12.92 -3.37
CA ASN A 156 -1.35 -12.71 -4.50
C ASN A 156 -2.80 -12.39 -4.09
N LYS A 157 -3.02 -12.04 -2.83
CA LYS A 157 -4.32 -11.68 -2.27
C LYS A 157 -4.30 -10.26 -1.71
N VAL A 158 -5.42 -9.57 -1.87
CA VAL A 158 -5.63 -8.23 -1.30
C VAL A 158 -6.98 -8.15 -0.61
N LEU A 159 -6.97 -7.76 0.65
CA LEU A 159 -8.18 -7.40 1.38
C LEU A 159 -8.45 -5.91 1.21
N HIS A 160 -9.53 -5.56 0.51
CA HIS A 160 -10.08 -4.22 0.41
C HIS A 160 -11.06 -4.02 1.57
N LYS A 161 -10.80 -3.10 2.50
CA LYS A 161 -11.57 -3.00 3.75
C LYS A 161 -12.79 -2.08 3.68
N THR A 162 -12.94 -1.31 2.61
CA THR A 162 -14.04 -0.33 2.48
C THR A 162 -14.87 -0.52 1.24
N PHE A 163 -14.23 -0.51 0.08
CA PHE A 163 -14.91 -0.74 -1.18
C PHE A 163 -13.95 -1.24 -2.23
N LEU A 164 -14.52 -1.88 -3.24
CA LEU A 164 -13.87 -2.27 -4.47
C LEU A 164 -14.82 -2.01 -5.64
N SER A 165 -14.35 -1.28 -6.65
CA SER A 165 -15.04 -1.15 -7.94
C SER A 165 -14.32 -2.00 -8.97
N VAL A 166 -15.07 -2.89 -9.62
CA VAL A 166 -14.55 -3.79 -10.66
C VAL A 166 -15.34 -3.66 -11.95
N SER A 167 -14.71 -4.06 -13.05
CA SER A 167 -15.35 -4.23 -14.35
C SER A 167 -15.40 -5.71 -14.70
N ILE A 168 -16.60 -6.19 -15.01
CA ILE A 168 -16.91 -7.56 -15.46
C ILE A 168 -17.76 -7.42 -16.72
N HIS A 169 -17.35 -8.01 -17.85
CA HIS A 169 -18.04 -7.90 -19.15
C HIS A 169 -18.43 -6.47 -19.55
N ASN A 170 -17.51 -5.51 -19.36
CA ASN A 170 -17.73 -4.07 -19.59
C ASN A 170 -18.83 -3.41 -18.73
N LYS A 171 -19.41 -4.11 -17.76
CA LYS A 171 -20.27 -3.54 -16.72
C LYS A 171 -19.42 -3.24 -15.49
N THR A 172 -19.68 -2.09 -14.86
CA THR A 172 -18.99 -1.70 -13.63
C THR A 172 -19.84 -2.08 -12.43
N TYR A 173 -19.23 -2.76 -11.47
CA TYR A 173 -19.82 -3.17 -10.21
C TYR A 173 -19.12 -2.44 -9.08
N MET A 174 -19.91 -1.97 -8.11
CA MET A 174 -19.41 -1.31 -6.91
C MET A 174 -19.75 -2.18 -5.71
N ILE A 175 -18.73 -2.60 -4.99
CA ILE A 175 -18.86 -3.45 -3.81
C ILE A 175 -18.47 -2.60 -2.60
N ASN A 176 -19.47 -2.13 -1.84
CA ASN A 176 -19.28 -1.17 -0.75
C ASN A 176 -19.10 -1.85 0.62
N GLN A 177 -18.24 -2.86 0.67
CA GLN A 177 -17.95 -3.64 1.88
C GLN A 177 -16.55 -4.26 1.79
N PRO A 178 -16.08 -4.93 2.86
CA PRO A 178 -14.85 -5.71 2.80
C PRO A 178 -14.90 -6.80 1.71
N VAL A 179 -13.81 -6.91 0.94
CA VAL A 179 -13.67 -7.86 -0.16
C VAL A 179 -12.24 -8.40 -0.19
N LEU A 180 -12.10 -9.70 -0.34
CA LEU A 180 -10.81 -10.33 -0.59
C LEU A 180 -10.67 -10.68 -2.07
N ALA A 181 -9.79 -9.98 -2.78
CA ALA A 181 -9.51 -10.28 -4.18
C ALA A 181 -8.21 -11.08 -4.31
N SER A 182 -8.19 -11.99 -5.29
CA SER A 182 -7.01 -12.75 -5.69
C SER A 182 -6.63 -12.39 -7.12
N PHE A 183 -5.34 -12.37 -7.41
CA PHE A 183 -4.77 -12.09 -8.73
C PHE A 183 -3.56 -13.01 -8.96
N GLU A 184 -3.01 -13.03 -10.18
CA GLU A 184 -1.80 -13.81 -10.49
C GLU A 184 -0.56 -12.91 -10.47
N GLU A 185 -0.41 -12.07 -11.49
CA GLU A 185 0.77 -11.20 -11.66
C GLU A 185 0.44 -9.72 -11.46
N ASP A 186 -0.63 -9.25 -12.11
CA ASP A 186 -1.04 -7.85 -12.08
C ASP A 186 -2.24 -7.67 -11.14
N PHE A 187 -2.05 -6.85 -10.11
CA PHE A 187 -3.09 -6.43 -9.17
C PHE A 187 -4.36 -5.88 -9.85
N LYS A 188 -4.23 -5.32 -11.07
CA LYS A 188 -5.37 -4.80 -11.84
C LYS A 188 -6.22 -5.90 -12.48
N ASN A 189 -5.68 -7.11 -12.65
CA ASN A 189 -6.34 -8.25 -13.26
C ASN A 189 -6.56 -9.32 -12.18
N MET A 190 -7.76 -9.32 -11.63
CA MET A 190 -8.16 -10.24 -10.57
C MET A 190 -8.78 -11.49 -11.20
N THR A 191 -8.50 -12.64 -10.60
CA THR A 191 -9.04 -13.94 -10.98
C THR A 191 -10.22 -14.35 -10.11
N GLN A 192 -10.29 -13.79 -8.89
CA GLN A 192 -11.36 -14.08 -7.94
C GLN A 192 -11.63 -12.89 -7.02
N VAL A 193 -12.90 -12.69 -6.70
CA VAL A 193 -13.39 -11.77 -5.67
C VAL A 193 -14.24 -12.57 -4.68
N HIS A 194 -13.84 -12.57 -3.41
CA HIS A 194 -14.56 -13.21 -2.30
C HIS A 194 -15.21 -12.15 -1.42
N ILE A 195 -16.50 -12.33 -1.19
CA ILE A 195 -17.39 -11.43 -0.47
C ILE A 195 -18.18 -12.25 0.55
N ILE A 196 -18.27 -11.75 1.77
CA ILE A 196 -19.13 -12.35 2.80
C ILE A 196 -20.44 -11.57 2.81
N MET A 197 -21.51 -12.24 2.42
CA MET A 197 -22.85 -11.66 2.24
C MET A 197 -23.71 -11.89 3.47
N ASN A 198 -24.58 -10.94 3.81
CA ASN A 198 -25.54 -11.14 4.90
C ASN A 198 -26.65 -12.15 4.53
N GLU A 199 -26.91 -12.29 3.23
CA GLU A 199 -27.95 -13.16 2.70
C GLU A 199 -27.50 -13.78 1.37
N LYS A 200 -28.04 -14.96 1.06
CA LYS A 200 -27.75 -15.66 -0.18
C LYS A 200 -28.22 -14.82 -1.39
N PRO A 201 -27.41 -14.67 -2.44
CA PRO A 201 -27.86 -14.06 -3.70
C PRO A 201 -29.11 -14.75 -4.27
N ILE A 202 -29.94 -13.99 -5.00
CA ILE A 202 -31.20 -14.50 -5.55
C ILE A 202 -30.98 -14.91 -7.01
N GLU A 203 -31.26 -16.17 -7.35
CA GLU A 203 -31.21 -16.64 -8.73
C GLU A 203 -32.23 -15.88 -9.60
N THR A 204 -31.79 -15.45 -10.78
CA THR A 204 -32.62 -14.78 -11.79
C THR A 204 -32.61 -15.60 -13.08
N LYS A 205 -33.42 -15.21 -14.08
CA LYS A 205 -33.49 -15.94 -15.36
C LYS A 205 -32.15 -16.07 -16.08
N ASN A 206 -31.24 -15.11 -15.87
CA ASN A 206 -29.99 -14.99 -16.62
C ASN A 206 -28.74 -15.03 -15.73
N GLY A 207 -28.87 -15.24 -14.42
CA GLY A 207 -27.74 -15.17 -13.49
C GLY A 207 -28.19 -15.01 -12.04
N TRP A 208 -27.55 -14.10 -11.32
CA TRP A 208 -27.75 -13.91 -9.88
C TRP A 208 -27.85 -12.43 -9.52
N ASN A 209 -28.88 -12.08 -8.77
CA ASN A 209 -28.98 -10.76 -8.15
C ASN A 209 -28.25 -10.80 -6.80
N VAL A 210 -27.16 -10.07 -6.73
CA VAL A 210 -26.35 -9.92 -5.52
C VAL A 210 -26.72 -8.60 -4.85
N VAL A 211 -27.34 -8.68 -3.67
CA VAL A 211 -27.87 -7.53 -2.94
C VAL A 211 -26.77 -6.51 -2.67
N GLY A 212 -27.03 -5.25 -3.03
CA GLY A 212 -26.06 -4.14 -2.87
C GLY A 212 -24.99 -4.06 -3.96
N ILE A 213 -24.93 -5.01 -4.90
CA ILE A 213 -23.93 -5.06 -5.98
C ILE A 213 -24.61 -5.01 -7.36
N GLY A 214 -25.62 -5.84 -7.59
CA GLY A 214 -26.38 -5.90 -8.85
C GLY A 214 -26.48 -7.30 -9.45
N GLU A 215 -26.94 -7.37 -10.71
CA GLU A 215 -27.07 -8.63 -11.44
C GLU A 215 -25.76 -9.06 -12.09
N ILE A 216 -25.37 -10.32 -11.84
CA ILE A 216 -24.16 -10.94 -12.38
C ILE A 216 -24.57 -12.17 -13.21
N GLU A 217 -24.16 -12.17 -14.47
CA GLU A 217 -24.37 -13.28 -15.40
C GLU A 217 -23.21 -14.27 -15.26
N ALA A 218 -23.49 -15.46 -14.74
CA ALA A 218 -22.48 -16.46 -14.45
C ALA A 218 -23.07 -17.87 -14.44
N GLU A 219 -22.21 -18.87 -14.67
CA GLU A 219 -22.49 -20.23 -14.22
C GLU A 219 -22.25 -20.32 -12.72
N TYR A 220 -22.83 -21.33 -12.06
CA TYR A 220 -22.69 -21.41 -10.61
C TYR A 220 -22.46 -22.82 -10.11
N GLU A 221 -21.84 -22.88 -8.94
CA GLU A 221 -21.71 -24.05 -8.10
C GLU A 221 -22.01 -23.62 -6.66
N GLU A 222 -22.85 -24.39 -5.97
CA GLU A 222 -23.14 -24.16 -4.55
C GLU A 222 -22.54 -25.30 -3.73
N VAL A 223 -21.71 -24.93 -2.75
CA VAL A 223 -21.06 -25.86 -1.83
C VAL A 223 -21.32 -25.37 -0.42
N GLU A 224 -22.06 -26.16 0.36
CA GLU A 224 -22.44 -25.82 1.74
C GLU A 224 -23.07 -24.42 1.85
N ASN A 225 -22.39 -23.48 2.51
CA ASN A 225 -22.83 -22.10 2.73
C ASN A 225 -22.10 -21.11 1.80
N SER A 226 -21.70 -21.59 0.62
CA SER A 226 -20.92 -20.84 -0.35
C SER A 226 -21.50 -20.96 -1.75
N LEU A 227 -21.57 -19.83 -2.46
CA LEU A 227 -21.91 -19.75 -3.88
C LEU A 227 -20.69 -19.31 -4.68
N PHE A 228 -20.35 -20.09 -5.69
CA PHE A 228 -19.33 -19.77 -6.67
C PHE A 228 -20.01 -19.35 -7.96
N LEU A 229 -19.70 -18.16 -8.45
CA LEU A 229 -20.16 -17.60 -9.71
C LEU A 229 -18.98 -17.56 -10.70
N TYR A 230 -19.02 -18.44 -11.69
CA TYR A 230 -18.02 -18.54 -12.75
C TYR A 230 -18.44 -17.68 -13.94
N LEU A 231 -17.69 -16.61 -14.17
CA LEU A 231 -17.92 -15.68 -15.27
C LEU A 231 -17.64 -16.39 -16.60
N LYS A 232 -18.60 -16.31 -17.53
CA LYS A 232 -18.44 -16.85 -18.89
C LYS A 232 -17.42 -16.02 -19.66
N SER A 233 -16.63 -16.67 -20.53
CA SER A 233 -15.68 -15.99 -21.41
C SER A 233 -16.36 -15.22 -22.54
#